data_AF-A0A381YHF2-F1
#
_entry.id   AF-A0A381YHF2-F1
#
_cell.length_a   1.000
_cell.length_b   1.000
_cell.length_c   1.000
_cell.angle_alpha   90.00
_cell.angle_beta   90.00
_cell.angle_gamma   90.00
#
_symmetry.space_group_name_H-M   'P 1'
#
loop_
_entity.id
_entity.type
_entity.pdbx_description
1 polymer ?
#
loop_
_entity_poly.entity_id
_entity_poly.type
_entity_poly.pdbx_seq_one_letter_code
_entity_poly.pdbx_strand_id
1 'polypeptide(L)'
;MEPQRRWINRYQPQTLVIGTMLLYLEGVFSMIRGSKVLLLLGLLMLPSAYLIANDKKVGWQMAVAVSGLAIVARIQIYGFKPDLFLILLFPGALLALLLHPMSREHQRIWFD
;
A
#
# COMPACT_ATOMS: atom_id res chain seq x y z
N MET A 1 18.99 11.16 19.94
CA MET A 1 17.65 11.65 19.54
C MET A 1 16.82 10.42 19.24
N GLU A 2 15.73 10.16 19.95
CA GLU A 2 14.88 9.02 19.60
C GLU A 2 14.31 9.20 18.18
N PRO A 3 14.24 8.13 17.36
CA PRO A 3 13.58 8.22 16.07
C PRO A 3 12.13 8.64 16.28
N GLN A 4 11.75 9.77 15.71
CA GLN A 4 10.39 10.27 15.82
C GLN A 4 9.46 9.31 15.09
N ARG A 5 8.60 8.60 15.83
CA ARG A 5 7.61 7.69 15.25
C ARG A 5 6.57 8.49 14.47
N ARG A 6 6.43 8.18 13.18
CA ARG A 6 5.57 8.92 12.25
C ARG A 6 4.49 8.02 11.66
N TRP A 7 3.30 8.58 11.47
CA TRP A 7 2.24 7.98 10.67
C TRP A 7 2.34 8.36 9.19
N ILE A 8 2.86 9.57 8.93
CA ILE A 8 3.15 10.07 7.58
C ILE A 8 4.45 10.86 7.65
N ASN A 9 5.36 10.61 6.71
CA ASN A 9 6.62 11.32 6.59
C ASN A 9 6.59 12.28 5.38
N ARG A 10 6.36 13.57 5.63
CA ARG A 10 6.28 14.60 4.57
C ARG A 10 7.63 14.93 3.92
N TYR A 11 8.73 14.41 4.46
CA TYR A 11 10.06 14.58 3.88
C TYR A 11 10.37 13.54 2.78
N GLN A 12 9.51 12.52 2.62
CA GLN A 12 9.58 11.58 1.51
C GLN A 12 9.09 12.23 0.20
N PRO A 13 9.43 11.65 -0.97
CA PRO A 13 8.90 12.12 -2.25
C PRO A 13 7.37 12.09 -2.24
N GLN A 14 6.75 13.09 -2.87
CA GLN A 14 5.29 13.21 -2.95
C GLN A 14 4.61 11.90 -3.38
N THR A 15 5.19 11.17 -4.34
CA THR A 15 4.71 9.87 -4.81
C THR A 15 4.60 8.84 -3.69
N LEU A 16 5.62 8.75 -2.83
CA LEU A 16 5.67 7.80 -1.73
C LEU A 16 4.75 8.22 -0.57
N VAL A 17 4.63 9.52 -0.32
CA VAL A 17 3.69 10.07 0.66
C VAL A 17 2.25 9.75 0.27
N ILE A 18 1.88 10.01 -0.99
CA ILE A 18 0.55 9.67 -1.51
C ILE A 18 0.34 8.15 -1.49
N GLY A 19 1.35 7.36 -1.88
CA GLY A 19 1.30 5.90 -1.79
C GLY A 19 1.03 5.42 -0.36
N THR A 20 1.66 6.02 0.65
CA THR A 20 1.47 5.68 2.06
C THR A 20 0.06 6.05 2.54
N MET A 21 -0.44 7.23 2.18
CA MET A 21 -1.82 7.65 2.47
C MET A 21 -2.83 6.70 1.83
N LEU A 22 -2.61 6.35 0.56
CA LEU A 22 -3.50 5.47 -0.19
C LEU A 22 -3.47 4.05 0.36
N LEU A 23 -2.33 3.58 0.88
CA LEU A 23 -2.19 2.28 1.53
C LEU A 23 -3.04 2.20 2.81
N TYR A 24 -3.07 3.27 3.61
CA TYR A 24 -3.97 3.34 4.78
C TYR A 24 -5.45 3.28 4.36
N LEU A 25 -5.84 4.09 3.38
CA LEU A 25 -7.22 4.14 2.88
C LEU A 25 -7.64 2.78 2.31
N GLU A 26 -6.80 2.18 1.46
CA GLU A 26 -7.09 0.90 0.84
C GLU A 26 -7.11 -0.24 1.85
N GLY A 27 -6.32 -0.15 2.93
CA GLY A 27 -6.41 -1.05 4.07
C GLY A 27 -7.80 -1.07 4.68
N VAL A 28 -8.33 0.11 5.00
CA VAL A 28 -9.69 0.26 5.56
C VAL A 28 -10.76 -0.19 4.56
N PHE A 29 -10.66 0.23 3.29
CA PHE A 29 -11.62 -0.16 2.26
C PHE A 29 -11.62 -1.66 2.01
N SER A 30 -10.47 -2.33 2.08
CA SER A 30 -10.38 -3.79 1.95
C SER A 30 -11.10 -4.51 3.10
N MET A 31 -11.05 -3.96 4.32
CA MET A 31 -11.69 -4.56 5.49
C MET A 31 -13.22 -4.54 5.42
N ILE A 32 -13.82 -3.49 4.86
CA ILE A 32 -15.29 -3.32 4.81
C ILE A 32 -15.95 -4.06 3.63
N ARG A 33 -15.18 -4.74 2.77
CA ARG A 33 -15.69 -5.45 1.58
C ARG A 33 -16.33 -6.80 1.88
N GLY A 34 -16.34 -7.25 3.15
CA GLY A 34 -17.01 -8.47 3.59
C GLY A 34 -16.28 -9.79 3.24
N SER A 35 -15.12 -9.73 2.59
CA SER A 35 -14.28 -10.91 2.30
C SER A 35 -13.23 -11.11 3.38
N LYS A 36 -13.12 -12.34 3.93
CA LYS A 36 -12.09 -12.69 4.92
C LYS A 36 -10.67 -12.46 4.39
N VAL A 37 -10.43 -12.76 3.11
CA VAL A 37 -9.12 -12.56 2.47
C VAL A 37 -8.80 -11.08 2.38
N LEU A 38 -9.75 -10.25 1.93
CA LEU A 38 -9.57 -8.80 1.83
C LEU A 38 -9.41 -8.15 3.21
N LEU A 39 -10.09 -8.67 4.23
CA LEU A 39 -9.91 -8.23 5.61
C LEU A 39 -8.49 -8.48 6.10
N LEU A 40 -7.94 -9.67 5.89
CA LEU A 40 -6.56 -9.98 6.30
C LEU A 40 -5.55 -9.11 5.55
N LEU A 41 -5.71 -8.96 4.22
CA LEU A 41 -4.83 -8.10 3.43
C LEU A 41 -4.95 -6.63 3.89
N GLY A 42 -6.16 -6.15 4.16
CA GLY A 42 -6.39 -4.79 4.66
C GLY A 42 -5.72 -4.54 6.01
N LEU A 43 -5.80 -5.50 6.93
CA LEU A 43 -5.09 -5.44 8.22
C LEU A 43 -3.57 -5.40 8.06
N LEU A 44 -3.01 -6.09 7.06
CA LEU A 44 -1.57 -6.08 6.77
C LEU A 44 -1.10 -4.77 6.08
N MET A 45 -1.98 -4.07 5.38
CA MET A 45 -1.66 -2.78 4.75
C MET A 45 -1.35 -1.70 5.79
N LEU A 46 -2.07 -1.66 6.92
CA LEU A 46 -1.89 -0.65 7.97
C LEU A 46 -0.48 -0.63 8.60
N PRO A 47 0.06 -1.76 9.10
CA PRO A 47 1.43 -1.79 9.62
C PRO A 47 2.47 -1.60 8.51
N SER A 48 2.18 -2.02 7.27
CA SER A 48 3.08 -1.77 6.13
C SER A 48 3.23 -0.27 5.86
N ALA A 49 2.12 0.48 5.85
CA ALA A 49 2.12 1.93 5.71
C ALA A 49 2.86 2.62 6.86
N TYR A 50 2.63 2.17 8.09
CA TYR A 50 3.34 2.68 9.25
C TYR A 50 4.86 2.48 9.13
N LEU A 51 5.30 1.30 8.70
CA LEU A 51 6.72 1.02 8.51
C LEU A 51 7.34 1.85 7.38
N ILE A 52 6.62 2.10 6.28
CA ILE A 52 7.06 3.04 5.23
C ILE A 52 7.24 4.44 5.80
N ALA A 53 6.30 4.92 6.62
CA ALA A 53 6.39 6.25 7.24
C ALA A 53 7.56 6.38 8.23
N ASN A 54 8.11 5.26 8.70
CA ASN A 54 9.29 5.20 9.57
C ASN A 54 10.55 4.71 8.83
N ASP A 55 10.57 4.86 7.50
CA ASP A 55 11.71 4.60 6.62
C ASP A 55 12.26 3.16 6.73
N LYS A 56 11.38 2.17 6.94
CA LYS A 56 11.73 0.75 7.02
C LYS A 56 11.50 0.04 5.69
N LYS A 57 12.56 -0.56 5.14
CA LYS A 57 12.55 -1.26 3.84
C LYS A 57 11.57 -2.43 3.82
N VAL A 58 11.46 -3.14 4.95
CA VAL A 58 10.50 -4.24 5.12
C VAL A 58 9.06 -3.74 4.95
N GLY A 59 8.74 -2.52 5.41
CA GLY A 59 7.43 -1.90 5.22
C GLY A 59 7.07 -1.74 3.75
N TRP A 60 8.01 -1.27 2.94
CA TRP A 60 7.82 -1.13 1.50
C TRP A 60 7.65 -2.48 0.80
N GLN A 61 8.48 -3.48 1.15
CA GLN A 61 8.36 -4.84 0.58
C GLN A 61 7.01 -5.48 0.91
N MET A 62 6.57 -5.38 2.16
CA MET A 62 5.26 -5.87 2.58
C MET A 62 4.12 -5.12 1.87
N ALA A 63 4.21 -3.79 1.75
CA ALA A 63 3.21 -3.00 1.04
C ALA A 63 3.06 -3.42 -0.43
N VAL A 64 4.18 -3.64 -1.15
CA VAL A 64 4.18 -4.11 -2.54
C VAL A 64 3.54 -5.50 -2.63
N ALA A 65 3.95 -6.43 -1.76
CA ALA A 65 3.41 -7.79 -1.74
C ALA A 65 1.91 -7.81 -1.44
N VAL A 66 1.47 -7.14 -0.37
CA VAL A 66 0.07 -7.10 0.07
C VAL A 66 -0.82 -6.38 -0.95
N SER A 67 -0.35 -5.29 -1.56
CA SER A 67 -1.10 -4.59 -2.62
C SER A 67 -1.23 -5.46 -3.88
N GLY A 68 -0.18 -6.17 -4.27
CA GLY A 68 -0.23 -7.12 -5.38
C GLY A 68 -1.22 -8.27 -5.12
N LEU A 69 -1.15 -8.87 -3.93
CA LEU A 69 -2.10 -9.91 -3.50
C LEU A 69 -3.54 -9.39 -3.45
N ALA A 70 -3.74 -8.14 -3.04
CA ALA A 70 -5.05 -7.50 -2.99
C ALA A 70 -5.68 -7.32 -4.37
N ILE A 71 -4.88 -7.07 -5.42
CA ILE A 71 -5.33 -7.04 -6.81
C ILE A 71 -5.74 -8.44 -7.27
N VAL A 72 -4.87 -9.44 -7.07
CA VAL A 72 -5.14 -10.84 -7.46
C VAL A 72 -6.40 -11.36 -6.76
N ALA A 73 -6.55 -11.12 -5.46
CA ALA A 73 -7.72 -11.52 -4.70
C ALA A 73 -9.01 -10.90 -5.24
N ARG A 74 -8.99 -9.62 -5.66
CA ARG A 74 -10.16 -8.96 -6.27
C ARG A 74 -10.53 -9.59 -7.61
N ILE A 75 -9.55 -9.89 -8.46
CA ILE A 75 -9.80 -10.59 -9.74
C ILE A 75 -10.47 -11.95 -9.48
N GLN A 76 -10.01 -12.71 -8.48
CA GLN A 76 -10.59 -14.01 -8.13
C GLN A 76 -12.00 -13.92 -7.52
N ILE A 77 -12.27 -12.89 -6.70
CA ILE A 77 -13.56 -12.72 -6.02
C ILE A 77 -14.63 -12.17 -6.98
N TYR A 78 -14.29 -11.18 -7.79
CA TYR A 78 -15.25 -10.44 -8.61
C TYR A 78 -15.33 -10.94 -10.06
N GLY A 79 -14.27 -11.58 -10.57
CA GLY A 79 -14.14 -12.05 -11.94
C GLY A 79 -13.87 -10.92 -12.95
N PHE A 80 -13.71 -11.28 -14.22
CA PHE A 80 -13.51 -10.34 -15.33
C PHE A 80 -14.84 -9.76 -15.81
N LYS A 81 -15.36 -8.78 -15.07
CA LYS A 81 -16.57 -8.03 -15.39
C LYS A 81 -16.26 -6.55 -15.63
N PRO A 82 -17.13 -5.77 -16.28
CA PRO A 82 -16.87 -4.36 -16.58
C PRO A 82 -16.59 -3.49 -15.35
N ASP A 83 -17.17 -3.82 -14.20
CA ASP A 83 -16.96 -3.15 -12.92
C ASP A 83 -15.58 -3.43 -12.30
N LEU A 84 -14.85 -4.46 -12.77
CA LEU A 84 -13.51 -4.81 -12.28
C LEU A 84 -12.53 -3.64 -12.41
N PHE A 85 -12.62 -2.85 -13.48
CA PHE A 85 -11.76 -1.68 -13.66
C PHE A 85 -11.89 -0.69 -12.48
N LEU A 86 -13.13 -0.37 -12.09
CA LEU A 86 -13.38 0.53 -10.96
C LEU A 86 -12.96 -0.09 -9.63
N ILE A 87 -13.13 -1.41 -9.46
CA ILE A 87 -12.69 -2.14 -8.27
C ILE A 87 -11.16 -2.13 -8.13
N LEU A 88 -10.43 -2.17 -9.26
CA LEU A 88 -8.98 -2.21 -9.30
C LEU A 88 -8.32 -0.81 -9.36
N LEU A 89 -9.08 0.26 -9.54
CA LEU A 89 -8.55 1.61 -9.71
C LEU A 89 -7.64 2.03 -8.54
N PHE A 90 -8.13 1.93 -7.31
CA PHE A 90 -7.38 2.32 -6.11
C PHE A 90 -6.20 1.39 -5.80
N PRO A 91 -6.34 0.05 -5.73
CA PRO A 91 -5.20 -0.83 -5.47
C PRO A 91 -4.18 -0.84 -6.63
N GLY A 92 -4.63 -0.62 -7.86
CA GLY A 92 -3.77 -0.46 -9.03
C GLY A 92 -2.94 0.82 -8.97
N ALA A 93 -3.58 1.96 -8.67
CA ALA A 93 -2.90 3.23 -8.45
C ALA A 93 -1.90 3.14 -7.27
N LEU A 94 -2.30 2.50 -6.18
CA LEU A 94 -1.43 2.24 -5.02
C LEU A 94 -0.18 1.48 -5.41
N LEU A 95 -0.33 0.33 -6.09
CA LEU A 95 0.81 -0.47 -6.50
C LEU A 95 1.72 0.31 -7.49
N ALA A 96 1.13 1.07 -8.41
CA ALA A 96 1.86 1.93 -9.32
C ALA A 96 2.70 3.00 -8.57
N LEU A 97 2.13 3.65 -7.55
CA LEU A 97 2.84 4.64 -6.73
C LEU A 97 3.99 4.00 -5.92
N LEU A 98 3.79 2.81 -5.36
CA LEU A 98 4.83 2.09 -4.61
C LEU A 98 5.99 1.66 -5.51
N LEU A 99 5.71 1.24 -6.75
CA LEU A 99 6.70 0.79 -7.73
C LEU A 99 7.28 1.92 -8.58
N HIS A 100 6.74 3.13 -8.49
CA HIS A 100 7.19 4.28 -9.25
C HIS A 100 8.68 4.55 -9.02
N PRO A 101 9.47 4.94 -10.05
CA PRO A 101 10.91 5.19 -9.92
C PRO A 101 11.29 6.09 -8.74
N MET A 102 10.55 7.17 -8.52
CA MET A 102 10.77 8.08 -7.38
C MET A 102 10.66 7.39 -6.01
N SER A 103 9.65 6.52 -5.83
CA SER A 103 9.51 5.71 -4.62
C SER A 103 10.67 4.71 -4.53
N ARG A 104 10.94 4.02 -5.65
CA ARG A 104 12.00 3.01 -5.83
C ARG A 104 13.41 3.50 -5.55
N GLU A 105 13.74 4.72 -5.94
CA GLU A 105 15.05 5.29 -5.68
C GLU A 105 15.15 5.74 -4.23
N HIS A 106 14.10 6.36 -3.71
CA HIS A 106 14.08 6.84 -2.32
C HIS A 106 14.24 5.70 -1.32
N GLN A 107 13.44 4.63 -1.40
CA GLN A 107 13.59 3.53 -0.44
C GLN A 107 14.91 2.77 -0.62
N ARG A 108 15.53 2.81 -1.81
CA ARG A 108 16.83 2.16 -2.02
C ARG A 108 17.95 2.89 -1.29
N ILE A 109 17.87 4.22 -1.19
CA ILE A 109 18.92 5.07 -0.65
C ILE A 109 18.70 5.35 0.85
N TRP A 110 17.45 5.60 1.24
CA TRP A 110 17.13 6.18 2.55
C TRP A 110 16.49 5.23 3.55
N PHE A 111 16.00 4.06 3.11
CA PHE A 111 15.35 3.13 4.04
C PHE A 111 16.38 2.13 4.60
N ASP A 112 16.20 1.82 5.88
CA ASP A 112 16.95 0.78 6.60
C ASP A 112 16.37 -0.62 6.34
#